data_AF-A0A1G1YPK4-F1
#
_entry.id   AF-A0A1G1YPK4-F1
#
_cell.length_a   1.000
_cell.length_b   1.000
_cell.length_c   1.000
_cell.angle_alpha   90.00
_cell.angle_beta   90.00
_cell.angle_gamma   90.00
#
_symmetry.space_group_name_H-M   'P 1'
#
loop_
_entity.id
_entity.type
_entity.pdbx_description
1 polymer ?
#
loop_
_entity_poly.entity_id
_entity_poly.type
_entity_poly.pdbx_seq_one_letter_code
_entity_poly.pdbx_strand_id
1 'polypeptide(L)'
;MTHSTNLNYLLFDKDETLGEFWNDTGIYPAVPQFLQQQQNNQQKIVIVTSAITTAAKQHLQPIDQYIHRYIGKEHYQNQKVSSRYIQIYIDSENNVRELEIDYQPRSQTLPQAEVRQLEQQRTEQRNLAWNETNKEKQTQYRNKMNEITEYLDQLLHKQTQQPFDPSTLYQNPYNKDLIGKDLHLVRHYLDPQHHQHLRNIMIGDLGDGMTMPQTDPYTPVIIINHQQREGNWQPVSNLIDILNHKSQLTPWQVFDEIYQQGTPETVQRDLLDNSPQQIKIARFNNQTYELDTANNGRRIVVKE
;
A
#
# COMPACT_ATOMS: atom_id res chain seq x y z
N MET A 1 3.89 -1.73 -32.31
CA MET A 1 3.26 -2.94 -31.75
C MET A 1 2.72 -2.56 -30.39
N THR A 2 1.39 -2.49 -30.25
CA THR A 2 0.71 -1.98 -29.05
C THR A 2 0.30 -3.16 -28.18
N HIS A 3 1.16 -3.58 -27.25
CA HIS A 3 0.74 -4.46 -26.17
C HIS A 3 0.03 -3.62 -25.09
N SER A 4 -1.20 -3.20 -25.36
CA SER A 4 -2.12 -2.84 -24.28
C SER A 4 -2.78 -4.12 -23.82
N THR A 5 -2.15 -4.84 -22.90
CA THR A 5 -2.88 -5.87 -22.17
C THR A 5 -3.91 -5.15 -21.31
N ASN A 6 -5.18 -5.17 -21.74
CA ASN A 6 -6.34 -4.69 -20.98
C ASN A 6 -6.59 -5.61 -19.76
N LEU A 7 -5.55 -5.88 -18.96
CA LEU A 7 -5.64 -6.66 -17.74
C LEU A 7 -6.25 -5.75 -16.67
N ASN A 8 -7.42 -6.14 -16.20
CA ASN A 8 -8.08 -5.49 -15.09
C ASN A 8 -7.69 -6.23 -13.79
N TYR A 9 -7.21 -5.49 -12.81
CA TYR A 9 -6.90 -6.00 -11.48
C TYR A 9 -8.01 -5.63 -10.51
N LEU A 10 -8.55 -6.62 -9.81
CA LEU A 10 -9.41 -6.40 -8.67
C LEU A 10 -8.58 -6.62 -7.41
N LEU A 11 -8.34 -5.53 -6.71
CA LEU A 11 -7.62 -5.52 -5.45
C LEU A 11 -8.65 -5.76 -4.33
N PHE A 12 -8.34 -6.63 -3.39
CA PHE A 12 -9.21 -6.93 -2.25
C PHE A 12 -8.44 -6.74 -0.96
N ASP A 13 -9.05 -6.09 0.02
CA ASP A 13 -8.64 -6.34 1.38
C ASP A 13 -9.02 -7.76 1.82
N LYS A 14 -8.34 -8.24 2.85
CA LYS A 14 -8.59 -9.52 3.46
C LYS A 14 -9.67 -9.41 4.54
N ASP A 15 -9.29 -8.88 5.70
CA ASP A 15 -10.13 -8.83 6.89
C ASP A 15 -11.30 -7.86 6.65
N GLU A 16 -12.49 -8.18 7.17
CA GLU A 16 -13.72 -7.38 6.98
C GLU A 16 -14.26 -7.23 5.55
N THR A 17 -13.52 -7.75 4.57
CA THR A 17 -13.85 -7.67 3.14
C THR A 17 -14.14 -9.04 2.56
N LEU A 18 -13.18 -9.97 2.64
CA LEU A 18 -13.37 -11.35 2.18
C LEU A 18 -13.90 -12.27 3.28
N GLY A 19 -13.73 -11.89 4.54
CA GLY A 19 -14.15 -12.68 5.68
C GLY A 19 -13.79 -12.05 7.02
N GLU A 20 -14.28 -12.67 8.08
CA GLU A 20 -13.95 -12.33 9.45
C GLU A 20 -13.06 -13.43 10.02
N PHE A 21 -11.77 -13.12 10.15
CA PHE A 21 -10.74 -14.15 10.43
C PHE A 21 -10.19 -14.11 11.86
N TRP A 22 -10.61 -13.15 12.69
CA TRP A 22 -10.22 -13.08 14.09
C TRP A 22 -11.14 -13.87 15.03
N ASN A 23 -12.30 -14.33 14.55
CA ASN A 23 -13.30 -15.07 15.32
C ASN A 23 -13.64 -16.44 14.71
N ASP A 24 -12.78 -16.96 13.82
CA ASP A 24 -12.98 -18.23 13.11
C ASP A 24 -14.27 -18.32 12.25
N THR A 25 -14.93 -17.20 11.93
CA THR A 25 -16.09 -17.18 11.03
C THR A 25 -15.69 -17.50 9.59
N GLY A 26 -14.46 -17.13 9.21
CA GLY A 26 -13.88 -17.46 7.92
C GLY A 26 -14.40 -16.57 6.79
N ILE A 27 -14.41 -17.12 5.58
CA ILE A 27 -14.79 -16.40 4.35
C ILE A 27 -16.30 -16.14 4.35
N TYR A 28 -16.70 -14.92 4.00
CA TYR A 28 -18.12 -14.55 3.94
C TYR A 28 -18.88 -15.38 2.88
N PRO A 29 -20.20 -15.59 3.06
CA PRO A 29 -21.04 -16.24 2.07
C PRO A 29 -20.90 -15.61 0.68
N ALA A 30 -21.04 -16.45 -0.35
CA ALA A 30 -20.97 -16.08 -1.77
C ALA A 30 -19.63 -15.51 -2.29
N VAL A 31 -18.64 -15.20 -1.43
CA VAL A 31 -17.31 -14.74 -1.86
C VAL A 31 -16.65 -15.73 -2.83
N PRO A 32 -16.62 -17.06 -2.60
CA PRO A 32 -16.02 -17.98 -3.57
C PRO A 32 -16.67 -17.93 -4.95
N GLN A 33 -18.01 -17.87 -5.00
CA GLN A 33 -18.77 -17.78 -6.26
C GLN A 33 -18.53 -16.44 -6.96
N PHE A 34 -18.49 -15.35 -6.19
CA PHE A 34 -18.20 -14.02 -6.71
C PHE A 34 -16.80 -13.95 -7.31
N LEU A 35 -15.77 -14.43 -6.61
CA LEU A 35 -14.39 -14.46 -7.12
C LEU A 35 -14.26 -15.33 -8.37
N GLN A 36 -14.92 -16.48 -8.40
CA GLN A 36 -14.99 -17.34 -9.59
C GLN A 36 -15.60 -16.59 -10.79
N GLN A 37 -16.70 -15.86 -10.58
CA GLN A 37 -17.32 -15.04 -11.62
C GLN A 37 -16.35 -13.96 -12.14
N GLN A 38 -15.65 -13.27 -11.25
CA GLN A 38 -14.69 -12.24 -11.65
C GLN A 38 -13.52 -12.81 -12.45
N GLN A 39 -13.01 -13.99 -12.06
CA GLN A 39 -11.98 -14.68 -12.84
C GLN A 39 -12.47 -15.10 -14.22
N ASN A 40 -13.72 -15.57 -14.34
CA ASN A 40 -14.34 -15.89 -15.64
C ASN A 40 -14.47 -14.62 -16.52
N ASN A 41 -14.66 -13.46 -15.90
CA ASN A 41 -14.61 -12.14 -16.55
C ASN A 41 -13.18 -11.62 -16.79
N GLN A 42 -12.17 -12.51 -16.72
CA GLN A 42 -10.76 -12.24 -16.97
C GLN A 42 -10.12 -11.22 -16.02
N GLN A 43 -10.71 -11.02 -14.84
CA GLN A 43 -10.14 -10.16 -13.80
C GLN A 43 -8.99 -10.89 -13.09
N LYS A 44 -7.92 -10.16 -12.78
CA LYS A 44 -6.83 -10.65 -11.93
C LYS A 44 -7.10 -10.26 -10.49
N ILE A 45 -7.37 -11.26 -9.65
CA ILE A 45 -7.70 -11.05 -8.22
C ILE A 45 -6.40 -10.90 -7.42
N VAL A 46 -6.21 -9.76 -6.76
CA VAL A 46 -5.03 -9.47 -5.96
C VAL A 46 -5.47 -9.18 -4.53
N ILE A 47 -4.89 -9.87 -3.56
CA ILE A 47 -5.13 -9.57 -2.15
C ILE A 47 -4.12 -8.52 -1.70
N VAL A 48 -4.62 -7.39 -1.19
CA VAL A 48 -3.83 -6.28 -0.64
C VAL A 48 -4.16 -6.16 0.85
N THR A 49 -3.25 -6.59 1.72
CA THR A 49 -3.51 -6.68 3.17
C THR A 49 -2.41 -6.01 4.00
N SER A 50 -2.74 -5.68 5.25
CA SER A 50 -1.78 -5.11 6.18
C SER A 50 -0.84 -6.16 6.81
N ALA A 51 -1.07 -7.47 6.62
CA ALA A 51 -0.21 -8.53 7.11
C ALA A 51 -0.29 -9.79 6.24
N ILE A 52 0.84 -10.24 5.66
CA ILE A 52 0.94 -11.54 4.98
C ILE A 52 1.76 -12.48 5.84
N THR A 53 1.10 -13.06 6.83
CA THR A 53 1.68 -14.19 7.56
C THR A 53 1.30 -15.50 6.88
N THR A 54 2.03 -16.59 7.17
CA THR A 54 1.63 -17.94 6.75
C THR A 54 0.21 -18.26 7.23
N ALA A 55 -0.15 -17.86 8.45
CA ALA A 55 -1.50 -17.99 8.99
C ALA A 55 -2.54 -17.18 8.19
N ALA A 56 -2.21 -15.95 7.79
CA ALA A 56 -3.10 -15.12 6.98
C ALA A 56 -3.39 -15.76 5.61
N LYS A 57 -2.41 -16.44 4.99
CA LYS A 57 -2.62 -17.21 3.75
C LYS A 57 -3.45 -18.48 3.98
N GLN A 58 -3.32 -19.13 5.13
CA GLN A 58 -4.11 -20.32 5.46
C GLN A 58 -5.60 -20.02 5.52
N HIS A 59 -5.99 -18.86 6.03
CA HIS A 59 -7.39 -18.42 6.06
C HIS A 59 -8.03 -18.29 4.68
N LEU A 60 -7.22 -18.08 3.64
CA LEU A 60 -7.68 -17.87 2.26
C LEU A 60 -7.59 -19.13 1.41
N GLN A 61 -7.17 -20.27 1.98
CA GLN A 61 -7.10 -21.56 1.28
C GLN A 61 -8.36 -21.92 0.48
N PRO A 62 -9.60 -21.70 0.98
CA PRO A 62 -10.80 -22.05 0.20
C PRO A 62 -10.99 -21.25 -1.10
N ILE A 63 -10.28 -20.13 -1.26
CA ILE A 63 -10.35 -19.26 -2.45
C ILE A 63 -9.00 -19.06 -3.14
N ASP A 64 -7.95 -19.77 -2.71
CA ASP A 64 -6.58 -19.59 -3.21
C ASP A 64 -6.47 -19.82 -4.72
N GLN A 65 -7.26 -20.77 -5.26
CA GLN A 65 -7.31 -21.03 -6.70
C GLN A 65 -7.76 -19.82 -7.55
N TYR A 66 -8.44 -18.83 -6.95
CA TYR A 66 -8.90 -17.62 -7.63
C TYR A 66 -7.89 -16.48 -7.54
N ILE A 67 -6.91 -16.57 -6.64
CA ILE A 67 -6.02 -15.47 -6.30
C ILE A 67 -4.82 -15.47 -7.24
N HIS A 68 -4.63 -14.36 -7.95
CA HIS A 68 -3.48 -14.13 -8.81
C HIS A 68 -2.22 -13.77 -8.02
N ARG A 69 -2.35 -12.91 -7.00
CA ARG A 69 -1.22 -12.44 -6.21
C ARG A 69 -1.62 -11.97 -4.82
N TYR A 70 -0.67 -12.04 -3.89
CA TYR A 70 -0.76 -11.47 -2.55
C TYR A 70 0.25 -10.35 -2.37
N ILE A 71 -0.19 -9.23 -1.81
CA ILE A 71 0.58 -8.02 -1.60
C ILE A 71 0.30 -7.49 -0.18
N GLY A 72 1.34 -7.32 0.64
CA GLY A 72 1.20 -7.16 2.10
C GLY A 72 2.12 -6.13 2.71
N LYS A 73 1.69 -5.40 3.76
CA LYS A 73 2.47 -4.32 4.44
C LYS A 73 3.91 -4.70 4.80
N GLU A 74 4.23 -5.95 5.08
CA GLU A 74 5.62 -6.38 5.28
C GLU A 74 6.50 -6.00 4.07
N HIS A 75 5.95 -6.03 2.85
CA HIS A 75 6.60 -5.53 1.64
C HIS A 75 6.48 -3.99 1.43
N TYR A 76 5.83 -3.23 2.33
CA TYR A 76 5.48 -1.80 2.16
C TYR A 76 5.70 -0.90 3.38
N GLN A 77 6.29 -1.39 4.48
CA GLN A 77 6.31 -0.59 5.70
C GLN A 77 7.45 0.44 5.73
N ASN A 78 7.24 1.55 5.03
CA ASN A 78 7.97 2.77 5.26
C ASN A 78 7.36 3.47 6.48
N GLN A 79 8.12 3.65 7.56
CA GLN A 79 8.15 4.94 8.25
C GLN A 79 9.21 5.00 9.35
N LYS A 80 9.99 6.07 9.25
CA LYS A 80 11.12 6.49 10.09
C LYS A 80 12.36 5.64 9.93
N VAL A 81 13.46 6.34 9.70
CA VAL A 81 14.85 5.88 9.73
C VAL A 81 15.14 5.25 11.09
N SER A 82 14.65 4.03 11.27
CA SER A 82 14.74 3.19 12.45
C SER A 82 14.97 1.80 11.92
N SER A 83 16.04 1.15 12.37
CA SER A 83 16.58 -0.15 11.95
C SER A 83 15.66 -1.36 12.17
N ARG A 84 14.34 -1.17 12.20
CA ARG A 84 13.32 -2.19 12.54
C ARG A 84 12.32 -2.49 11.43
N TYR A 85 12.38 -1.82 10.27
CA TYR A 85 11.42 -2.02 9.17
C TYR A 85 12.11 -2.06 7.80
N ILE A 86 11.53 -2.82 6.87
CA ILE A 86 12.01 -3.02 5.50
C ILE A 86 11.95 -1.69 4.74
N GLN A 87 13.10 -1.17 4.33
CA GLN A 87 13.19 0.02 3.47
C GLN A 87 13.03 -0.39 2.01
N ILE A 88 12.33 0.44 1.23
CA ILE A 88 12.02 0.15 -0.18
C ILE A 88 12.58 1.25 -1.05
N TYR A 89 13.12 0.87 -2.20
CA TYR A 89 13.52 1.78 -3.26
C TYR A 89 13.02 1.28 -4.61
N ILE A 90 12.94 2.19 -5.58
CA ILE A 90 12.63 1.86 -6.97
C ILE A 90 13.95 1.92 -7.74
N ASP A 91 14.34 0.80 -8.35
CA ASP A 91 15.60 0.75 -9.12
C ASP A 91 15.49 1.48 -10.47
N SER A 92 16.61 1.56 -11.20
CA SER A 92 16.66 2.22 -12.52
C SER A 92 15.79 1.53 -13.59
N GLU A 93 15.34 0.30 -13.34
CA GLU A 93 14.45 -0.47 -14.21
C GLU A 93 12.97 -0.35 -13.77
N ASN A 94 12.68 0.53 -12.80
CA ASN A 94 11.39 0.73 -12.14
C ASN A 94 10.91 -0.43 -11.26
N ASN A 95 11.73 -1.44 -10.97
CA ASN A 95 11.33 -2.52 -10.09
C ASN A 95 11.32 -2.05 -8.63
N VAL A 96 10.35 -2.55 -7.86
CA VAL A 96 10.30 -2.33 -6.43
C VAL A 96 11.24 -3.31 -5.74
N ARG A 97 12.15 -2.79 -4.90
CA ARG A 97 13.20 -3.56 -4.23
C ARG A 97 13.22 -3.26 -2.75
N GLU A 98 13.49 -4.30 -1.95
CA GLU A 98 13.79 -4.15 -0.54
C GLU A 98 15.29 -3.87 -0.38
N LEU A 99 15.62 -2.83 0.38
CA LEU A 99 16.99 -2.34 0.53
C LEU A 99 17.92 -3.40 1.09
N GLU A 100 17.45 -4.18 2.07
CA GLU A 100 18.24 -5.22 2.73
C GLU A 100 18.56 -6.42 1.84
N ILE A 101 17.82 -6.63 0.74
CA ILE A 101 18.11 -7.67 -0.24
C ILE A 101 19.40 -7.34 -0.98
N ASP A 102 19.52 -6.10 -1.47
CA ASP A 102 20.59 -5.68 -2.37
C ASP A 102 21.77 -5.00 -1.64
N TYR A 103 21.56 -4.48 -0.43
CA TYR A 103 22.55 -3.70 0.33
C TYR A 103 22.86 -4.30 1.70
N GLN A 104 24.06 -3.98 2.21
CA GLN A 104 24.51 -4.33 3.55
C GLN A 104 25.35 -3.19 4.15
N PRO A 105 25.40 -3.04 5.49
CA PRO A 105 26.28 -2.08 6.14
C PRO A 105 27.76 -2.31 5.79
N ARG A 106 28.55 -1.25 5.64
CA ARG A 106 30.00 -1.30 5.42
C ARG A 106 30.72 -2.13 6.49
N SER A 107 30.25 -2.10 7.74
CA SER A 107 30.80 -2.95 8.81
C SER A 107 30.79 -4.45 8.47
N GLN A 108 29.91 -4.91 7.58
CA GLN A 108 29.87 -6.32 7.13
C GLN A 108 30.84 -6.62 5.98
N THR A 109 31.42 -5.60 5.34
CA THR A 109 32.42 -5.78 4.27
C THR A 109 33.86 -5.61 4.75
N LEU A 110 34.06 -4.94 5.90
CA LEU A 110 35.37 -4.69 6.47
C LEU A 110 35.95 -5.89 7.24
N PRO A 111 37.29 -5.99 7.38
CA PRO A 111 37.91 -6.94 8.29
C PRO A 111 37.44 -6.73 9.74
N GLN A 112 37.15 -7.83 10.45
CA GLN A 112 36.68 -7.79 11.85
C GLN A 112 37.63 -7.11 12.83
N ALA A 113 38.93 -7.03 12.53
CA ALA A 113 39.87 -6.27 13.34
C ALA A 113 39.65 -4.75 13.21
N GLU A 114 39.39 -4.27 11.99
CA GLU A 114 39.14 -2.86 11.68
C GLU A 114 37.81 -2.40 12.27
N VAL A 115 36.74 -3.20 12.11
CA VAL A 115 35.43 -2.90 12.71
C VAL A 115 35.55 -2.75 14.22
N ARG A 116 36.23 -3.69 14.91
CA ARG A 116 36.46 -3.62 16.36
C ARG A 116 37.24 -2.37 16.78
N GLN A 117 38.26 -1.97 16.01
CA GLN A 117 39.02 -0.76 16.30
C GLN A 117 38.14 0.50 16.18
N LEU A 118 37.32 0.59 15.14
CA LEU A 118 36.38 1.71 14.94
C LEU A 118 35.32 1.75 16.03
N GLU A 119 34.76 0.60 16.43
CA GLU A 119 33.80 0.55 17.54
C GLU A 119 34.40 0.91 18.90
N GLN A 120 35.68 0.56 19.14
CA GLN A 120 36.44 0.99 20.31
C GLN A 120 36.58 2.52 20.32
N GLN A 121 37.02 3.11 19.20
CA GLN A 121 37.11 4.56 19.05
C GLN A 121 35.77 5.24 19.27
N ARG A 122 34.67 4.71 18.70
CA ARG A 122 33.31 5.22 18.92
C ARG A 122 32.95 5.22 20.41
N THR A 123 33.26 4.13 21.11
CA THR A 123 32.98 3.98 22.55
C THR A 123 33.81 4.97 23.38
N GLU A 124 35.08 5.16 23.03
CA GLU A 124 35.95 6.17 23.66
C GLU A 124 35.40 7.59 23.46
N GLN A 125 35.03 7.96 22.23
CA GLN A 125 34.41 9.26 21.95
C GLN A 125 33.12 9.46 22.74
N ARG A 126 32.28 8.44 22.86
CA ARG A 126 31.05 8.49 23.68
C ARG A 126 31.36 8.77 25.15
N ASN A 127 32.35 8.08 25.72
CA ASN A 127 32.74 8.26 27.12
C ASN A 127 33.35 9.65 27.35
N LEU A 128 34.15 10.16 26.41
CA LEU A 128 34.67 11.53 26.45
C LEU A 128 33.53 12.56 26.38
N ALA A 129 32.57 12.39 25.47
CA ALA A 129 31.41 13.26 25.36
C ALA A 129 30.54 13.27 26.64
N TRP A 130 30.42 12.12 27.31
CA TRP A 130 29.64 11.99 28.55
C TRP A 130 30.28 12.72 29.73
N ASN A 131 31.62 12.64 29.84
CA ASN A 131 32.37 13.20 30.96
C ASN A 131 32.80 14.66 30.75
N GLU A 132 32.70 15.18 29.53
CA GLU A 132 33.13 16.54 29.18
C GLU A 132 32.08 17.59 29.60
N THR A 133 32.55 18.64 30.29
CA THR A 133 31.71 19.75 30.76
C THR A 133 31.76 20.96 29.82
N ASN A 134 32.81 21.06 28.99
CA ASN A 134 32.88 22.07 27.94
C ASN A 134 31.99 21.66 26.74
N LYS A 135 30.96 22.48 26.45
CA LYS A 135 29.97 22.20 25.40
C LYS A 135 30.58 22.03 24.00
N GLU A 136 31.60 22.81 23.64
CA GLU A 136 32.24 22.74 22.32
C GLU A 136 32.98 21.42 22.15
N LYS A 137 33.79 21.03 23.15
CA LYS A 137 34.48 19.73 23.15
C LYS A 137 33.51 18.56 23.18
N GLN A 138 32.46 18.65 23.99
CA GLN A 138 31.39 17.65 24.02
C GLN A 138 30.76 17.47 22.63
N THR A 139 30.55 18.57 21.90
CA THR A 139 30.01 18.55 20.54
C THR A 139 31.00 17.91 19.56
N GLN A 140 32.29 18.25 19.65
CA GLN A 140 33.33 17.64 18.83
C GLN A 140 33.41 16.12 19.02
N TYR A 141 33.33 15.63 20.26
CA TYR A 141 33.32 14.19 20.53
C TYR A 141 32.06 13.50 19.98
N ARG A 142 30.89 14.13 20.10
CA ARG A 142 29.65 13.61 19.49
C ARG A 142 29.74 13.57 17.96
N ASN A 143 30.31 14.58 17.33
CA ASN A 143 30.48 14.61 15.87
C ASN A 143 31.38 13.47 15.41
N LYS A 144 32.54 13.25 16.06
CA LYS A 144 33.42 12.11 15.74
C LYS A 144 32.74 10.76 15.95
N MET A 145 31.95 10.62 17.03
CA MET A 145 31.15 9.41 17.27
C MET A 145 30.15 9.18 16.13
N ASN A 146 29.50 10.24 15.65
CA ASN A 146 28.55 10.17 14.54
C ASN A 146 29.26 9.85 13.21
N GLU A 147 30.40 10.46 12.91
CA GLU A 147 31.20 10.15 11.71
C GLU A 147 31.57 8.66 11.64
N ILE A 148 32.01 8.07 12.77
CA ILE A 148 32.31 6.63 12.82
C ILE A 148 31.06 5.79 12.62
N THR A 149 29.93 6.20 13.22
CA THR A 149 28.65 5.50 13.09
C THR A 149 28.16 5.53 11.65
N GLU A 150 28.14 6.71 11.02
CA GLU A 150 27.77 6.90 9.63
C GLU A 150 28.67 6.11 8.67
N TYR A 151 29.99 6.06 8.93
CA TYR A 151 30.90 5.25 8.13
C TYR A 151 30.59 3.75 8.23
N LEU A 152 30.42 3.22 9.45
CA LEU A 152 30.14 1.79 9.66
C LEU A 152 28.76 1.37 9.16
N ASP A 153 27.77 2.25 9.28
CA ASP A 153 26.38 2.02 8.89
C ASP A 153 26.11 2.37 7.42
N GLN A 154 27.08 2.98 6.72
CA GLN A 154 26.94 3.28 5.30
C GLN A 154 26.59 2.01 4.52
N LEU A 155 25.42 2.01 3.88
CA LEU A 155 24.95 0.89 3.09
C LEU A 155 25.72 0.81 1.78
N LEU A 156 26.26 -0.37 1.49
CA LEU A 156 26.96 -0.71 0.27
C LEU A 156 26.22 -1.81 -0.48
N HIS A 157 26.10 -1.66 -1.79
CA HIS A 157 25.51 -2.69 -2.63
C HIS A 157 26.36 -3.97 -2.56
N LYS A 158 25.74 -5.11 -2.27
CA LYS A 158 26.45 -6.38 -2.00
C LYS A 158 27.37 -6.81 -3.13
N GLN A 159 26.94 -6.62 -4.39
CA GLN A 159 27.72 -6.99 -5.58
C GLN A 159 28.74 -5.93 -6.02
N THR A 160 28.32 -4.66 -6.16
CA THR A 160 29.16 -3.60 -6.76
C THR A 160 29.97 -2.80 -5.76
N GLN A 161 29.68 -2.93 -4.46
CA GLN A 161 30.28 -2.16 -3.36
C GLN A 161 30.04 -0.64 -3.45
N GLN A 162 29.17 -0.19 -4.35
CA GLN A 162 28.80 1.22 -4.46
C GLN A 162 27.95 1.65 -3.26
N PRO A 163 28.15 2.86 -2.72
CA PRO A 163 27.28 3.41 -1.68
C PRO A 163 25.83 3.51 -2.14
N PHE A 164 24.89 3.24 -1.24
CA PHE A 164 23.49 3.50 -1.46
C PHE A 164 23.23 5.01 -1.59
N ASP A 165 22.37 5.39 -2.54
CA ASP A 165 21.86 6.74 -2.69
C ASP A 165 20.47 6.86 -2.04
N PRO A 166 20.35 7.54 -0.88
CA PRO A 166 19.08 7.68 -0.17
C PRO A 166 17.98 8.41 -0.95
N SER A 167 18.33 9.16 -2.02
CA SER A 167 17.34 9.83 -2.85
C SER A 167 16.47 8.86 -3.65
N THR A 168 16.92 7.60 -3.79
CA THR A 168 16.17 6.53 -4.47
C THR A 168 15.13 5.86 -3.58
N LEU A 169 15.12 6.16 -2.28
CA LEU A 169 14.13 5.61 -1.35
C LEU A 169 12.71 5.99 -1.78
N TYR A 170 11.84 4.99 -1.81
CA TYR A 170 10.45 5.18 -2.16
C TYR A 170 9.75 6.08 -1.13
N GLN A 171 9.06 7.10 -1.63
CA GLN A 171 8.11 7.90 -0.87
C GLN A 171 6.82 8.00 -1.68
N ASN A 172 5.67 7.73 -1.05
CA ASN A 172 4.39 7.92 -1.70
C ASN A 172 4.21 9.40 -2.05
N PRO A 173 3.96 9.75 -3.33
CA PRO A 173 3.82 11.15 -3.76
C PRO A 173 2.50 11.80 -3.34
N TYR A 174 1.47 10.99 -3.02
CA TYR A 174 0.12 11.43 -2.67
C TYR A 174 -0.10 11.56 -1.17
N ASN A 175 0.50 10.68 -0.37
CA ASN A 175 0.45 10.75 1.09
C ASN A 175 1.70 10.14 1.73
N LYS A 176 2.67 10.98 2.07
CA LYS A 176 3.96 10.58 2.67
C LYS A 176 3.84 10.10 4.12
N ASP A 177 2.79 10.51 4.81
CA ASP A 177 2.62 10.32 6.25
C ASP A 177 1.67 9.16 6.59
N LEU A 178 0.98 8.58 5.61
CA LEU A 178 0.09 7.45 5.86
C LEU A 178 0.86 6.16 6.16
N ILE A 179 0.53 5.53 7.29
CA ILE A 179 0.97 4.18 7.62
C ILE A 179 -0.17 3.23 7.27
N GLY A 180 -0.02 2.40 6.24
CA GLY A 180 -1.08 1.49 5.80
C GLY A 180 -0.71 0.68 4.58
N LYS A 181 -1.72 0.15 3.88
CA LYS A 181 -1.52 -0.38 2.52
C LYS A 181 -1.33 0.81 1.58
N ASP A 182 -0.33 0.74 0.71
CA ASP A 182 -0.01 1.82 -0.22
C ASP A 182 -0.41 1.39 -1.64
N LEU A 183 -1.55 1.90 -2.12
CA LEU A 183 -2.06 1.54 -3.45
C LEU A 183 -1.15 2.03 -4.59
N HIS A 184 -0.43 3.13 -4.41
CA HIS A 184 0.49 3.61 -5.43
C HIS A 184 1.65 2.62 -5.59
N LEU A 185 2.25 2.19 -4.49
CA LEU A 185 3.31 1.18 -4.54
C LEU A 185 2.78 -0.18 -5.00
N VAL A 186 1.57 -0.58 -4.61
CA VAL A 186 0.91 -1.81 -5.11
C VAL A 186 0.86 -1.81 -6.65
N ARG A 187 0.51 -0.69 -7.28
CA ARG A 187 0.48 -0.58 -8.75
C ARG A 187 1.86 -0.79 -9.37
N HIS A 188 2.90 -0.21 -8.77
CA HIS A 188 4.29 -0.44 -9.19
C HIS A 188 4.69 -1.92 -9.10
N TYR A 189 4.24 -2.66 -8.08
CA TYR A 189 4.51 -4.09 -7.98
C TYR A 189 3.77 -4.94 -9.03
N LEU A 190 2.58 -4.50 -9.45
CA LEU A 190 1.79 -5.20 -10.46
C LEU A 190 2.32 -4.96 -11.87
N ASP A 191 2.68 -3.72 -12.20
CA ASP A 191 3.27 -3.35 -13.49
C ASP A 191 4.20 -2.14 -13.34
N PRO A 192 5.51 -2.35 -13.11
CA PRO A 192 6.50 -1.28 -12.98
C PRO A 192 6.45 -0.23 -14.10
N GLN A 193 6.26 -0.67 -15.34
CA GLN A 193 6.40 0.16 -16.54
C GLN A 193 5.13 0.94 -16.86
N HIS A 194 3.96 0.35 -16.61
CA HIS A 194 2.67 0.94 -16.97
C HIS A 194 1.76 1.20 -15.76
N HIS A 195 2.31 1.26 -14.54
CA HIS A 195 1.56 1.49 -13.30
C HIS A 195 0.61 2.69 -13.37
N GLN A 196 0.94 3.76 -14.12
CA GLN A 196 0.09 4.94 -14.28
C GLN A 196 -1.20 4.68 -15.09
N HIS A 197 -1.18 3.68 -15.98
CA HIS A 197 -2.30 3.31 -16.84
C HIS A 197 -2.95 1.99 -16.44
N LEU A 198 -2.44 1.35 -15.38
CA LEU A 198 -2.97 0.11 -14.86
C LEU A 198 -4.46 0.26 -14.53
N ARG A 199 -5.26 -0.69 -15.02
CA ARG A 199 -6.70 -0.73 -14.82
C ARG A 199 -6.98 -1.52 -13.56
N ASN A 200 -7.33 -0.84 -12.47
CA ASN A 200 -7.61 -1.49 -11.20
C ASN A 200 -8.76 -0.84 -10.45
N ILE A 201 -9.38 -1.66 -9.62
CA ILE A 201 -10.43 -1.29 -8.68
C ILE A 201 -10.08 -1.98 -7.36
N MET A 202 -10.16 -1.26 -6.25
CA MET A 202 -10.04 -1.84 -4.91
C MET A 202 -11.42 -2.11 -4.34
N ILE A 203 -11.57 -3.22 -3.64
CA ILE A 203 -12.74 -3.59 -2.86
C ILE A 203 -12.28 -3.75 -1.42
N GLY A 204 -12.89 -3.01 -0.51
CA GLY A 204 -12.48 -2.96 0.89
C GLY A 204 -13.65 -2.67 1.83
N ASP A 205 -13.33 -2.55 3.10
CA ASP A 205 -14.25 -2.20 4.17
C ASP A 205 -14.29 -0.67 4.40
N LEU A 206 -15.03 -0.24 5.43
CA LEU A 206 -15.13 1.18 5.76
C LEU A 206 -13.75 1.78 6.14
N GLY A 207 -12.90 1.02 6.84
CA GLY A 207 -11.55 1.44 7.23
C GLY A 207 -10.70 1.81 6.03
N ASP A 208 -10.73 0.96 5.00
CA ASP A 208 -10.05 1.19 3.75
C ASP A 208 -10.64 2.37 2.97
N GLY A 209 -11.96 2.56 3.01
CA GLY A 209 -12.63 3.70 2.38
C GLY A 209 -12.22 5.07 2.91
N MET A 210 -11.55 5.12 4.06
CA MET A 210 -11.06 6.36 4.67
C MET A 210 -9.59 6.60 4.34
N THR A 211 -8.80 5.54 4.24
CA THR A 211 -7.34 5.59 4.22
C THR A 211 -6.76 5.28 2.84
N MET A 212 -7.31 4.30 2.12
CA MET A 212 -6.78 3.83 0.84
C MET A 212 -6.87 4.87 -0.29
N PRO A 213 -7.99 5.61 -0.46
CA PRO A 213 -8.10 6.59 -1.53
C PRO A 213 -7.01 7.68 -1.46
N GLN A 214 -6.42 7.92 -0.28
CA GLN A 214 -5.37 8.92 -0.08
C GLN A 214 -4.00 8.49 -0.62
N THR A 215 -3.80 7.18 -0.81
CA THR A 215 -2.50 6.63 -1.23
C THR A 215 -2.34 6.54 -2.73
N ASP A 216 -3.44 6.51 -3.47
CA ASP A 216 -3.44 6.54 -4.94
C ASP A 216 -4.76 7.12 -5.46
N PRO A 217 -4.75 8.27 -6.14
CA PRO A 217 -5.96 8.81 -6.75
C PRO A 217 -6.48 7.90 -7.87
N TYR A 218 -5.64 7.11 -8.54
CA TYR A 218 -6.00 6.40 -9.76
C TYR A 218 -6.70 5.05 -9.54
N THR A 219 -6.94 4.64 -8.29
CA THR A 219 -7.63 3.40 -7.95
C THR A 219 -8.94 3.70 -7.23
N PRO A 220 -10.10 3.58 -7.91
CA PRO A 220 -11.39 3.66 -7.23
C PRO A 220 -11.53 2.57 -6.18
N VAL A 221 -12.05 2.93 -5.02
CA VAL A 221 -12.29 2.02 -3.90
C VAL A 221 -13.80 1.82 -3.71
N ILE A 222 -14.27 0.60 -3.93
CA ILE A 222 -15.64 0.15 -3.63
C ILE A 222 -15.67 -0.34 -2.20
N ILE A 223 -16.56 0.23 -1.40
CA ILE A 223 -16.73 -0.11 0.01
C ILE A 223 -17.90 -1.05 0.16
N ILE A 224 -17.63 -2.21 0.72
CA ILE A 224 -18.67 -3.18 1.06
C ILE A 224 -19.31 -2.84 2.40
N ASN A 225 -20.58 -3.18 2.55
CA ASN A 225 -21.33 -3.01 3.80
C ASN A 225 -21.88 -4.36 4.29
N HIS A 226 -22.78 -4.33 5.27
CA HIS A 226 -23.37 -5.52 5.86
C HIS A 226 -24.05 -6.45 4.84
N GLN A 227 -24.72 -5.90 3.81
CA GLN A 227 -25.41 -6.70 2.81
C GLN A 227 -24.45 -7.60 2.01
N GLN A 228 -23.26 -7.11 1.67
CA GLN A 228 -22.23 -7.93 0.99
C GLN A 228 -21.68 -9.00 1.92
N ARG A 229 -21.49 -8.68 3.20
CA ARG A 229 -21.05 -9.65 4.22
C ARG A 229 -22.08 -10.78 4.42
N GLU A 230 -23.36 -10.53 4.16
CA GLU A 230 -24.43 -11.54 4.12
C GLU A 230 -24.58 -12.27 2.78
N GLY A 231 -23.81 -11.90 1.76
CA GLY A 231 -23.75 -12.57 0.46
C GLY A 231 -24.36 -11.81 -0.73
N ASN A 232 -24.88 -10.59 -0.53
CA ASN A 232 -25.41 -9.76 -1.63
C ASN A 232 -24.28 -9.02 -2.38
N TRP A 233 -23.51 -9.76 -3.19
CA TRP A 233 -22.39 -9.24 -3.97
C TRP A 233 -22.77 -8.67 -5.35
N GLN A 234 -24.02 -8.84 -5.79
CA GLN A 234 -24.46 -8.37 -7.11
C GLN A 234 -24.27 -6.85 -7.33
N PRO A 235 -24.54 -5.96 -6.35
CA PRO A 235 -24.26 -4.54 -6.49
C PRO A 235 -22.77 -4.24 -6.75
N VAL A 236 -21.87 -4.98 -6.10
CA VAL A 236 -20.42 -4.85 -6.30
C VAL A 236 -20.02 -5.32 -7.70
N SER A 237 -20.54 -6.48 -8.16
CA SER A 237 -20.35 -6.95 -9.54
C SER A 237 -20.79 -5.90 -10.57
N ASN A 238 -21.96 -5.32 -10.38
CA ASN A 238 -22.48 -4.28 -11.29
C ASN A 238 -21.57 -3.06 -11.34
N LEU A 239 -21.03 -2.62 -10.21
CA LEU A 239 -20.07 -1.50 -10.17
C LEU A 239 -18.77 -1.82 -10.89
N ILE A 240 -18.23 -3.03 -10.71
CA ILE A 240 -17.04 -3.48 -11.42
C ILE A 240 -17.27 -3.44 -12.93
N ASP A 241 -18.41 -3.93 -13.40
CA ASP A 241 -18.78 -3.93 -14.81
C ASP A 241 -18.90 -2.50 -15.35
N ILE A 242 -19.55 -1.59 -14.60
CA ILE A 242 -19.68 -0.17 -14.97
C ILE A 242 -18.31 0.49 -15.08
N LEU A 243 -17.45 0.35 -14.07
CA LEU A 243 -16.12 0.97 -14.05
C LEU A 243 -15.20 0.40 -15.14
N ASN A 244 -15.42 -0.84 -15.57
CA ASN A 244 -14.69 -1.48 -16.66
C ASN A 244 -15.36 -1.34 -18.04
N HIS A 245 -16.56 -0.75 -18.13
CA HIS A 245 -17.40 -0.78 -19.32
C HIS A 245 -16.74 -0.19 -20.58
N LYS A 246 -15.95 0.86 -20.40
CA LYS A 246 -15.24 1.55 -21.49
C LYS A 246 -13.78 1.11 -21.52
N SER A 247 -13.42 0.17 -22.39
CA SER A 247 -12.04 -0.35 -22.51
C SER A 247 -10.99 0.73 -22.78
N GLN A 248 -11.39 1.86 -23.36
CA GLN A 248 -10.54 3.01 -23.66
C GLN A 248 -10.28 3.92 -22.44
N LEU A 249 -11.12 3.87 -21.40
CA LEU A 249 -11.01 4.71 -20.20
C LEU A 249 -10.62 3.87 -19.00
N THR A 250 -9.65 4.32 -18.20
CA THR A 250 -9.31 3.67 -16.94
C THR A 250 -10.48 3.75 -15.96
N PRO A 251 -10.60 2.83 -14.99
CA PRO A 251 -11.69 2.83 -14.01
C PRO A 251 -11.88 4.18 -13.29
N TRP A 252 -10.80 4.88 -12.95
CA TRP A 252 -10.87 6.19 -12.31
C TRP A 252 -11.46 7.29 -13.22
N GLN A 253 -11.24 7.22 -14.53
CA GLN A 253 -11.84 8.15 -15.48
C GLN A 253 -13.34 7.91 -15.60
N VAL A 254 -13.76 6.64 -15.60
CA VAL A 254 -15.19 6.29 -15.59
C VAL A 254 -15.86 6.75 -14.29
N PHE A 255 -15.18 6.59 -13.15
CA PHE A 255 -15.64 7.15 -11.88
C PHE A 255 -15.88 8.67 -11.98
N ASP A 256 -14.93 9.43 -12.55
CA ASP A 256 -15.04 10.88 -12.65
C ASP A 256 -16.25 11.31 -13.50
N GLU A 257 -16.52 10.60 -14.61
CA GLU A 257 -17.70 10.85 -15.43
C GLU A 257 -19.00 10.62 -14.64
N ILE A 258 -19.07 9.55 -13.86
CA ILE A 258 -20.23 9.23 -13.02
C ILE A 258 -20.39 10.28 -11.91
N TYR A 259 -19.30 10.66 -11.25
CA TYR A 259 -19.31 11.65 -10.18
C TYR A 259 -19.81 13.01 -10.68
N GLN A 260 -19.37 13.44 -11.86
CA GLN A 260 -19.83 14.68 -12.49
C GLN A 260 -21.32 14.68 -12.81
N GLN A 261 -21.86 13.54 -13.23
CA GLN A 261 -23.28 13.35 -13.54
C GLN A 261 -24.16 13.13 -12.29
N GLY A 262 -23.54 12.81 -11.15
CA GLY A 262 -24.24 12.53 -9.91
C GLY A 262 -24.96 13.74 -9.33
N THR A 263 -26.05 13.45 -8.61
CA THR A 263 -26.81 14.45 -7.86
C THR A 263 -26.06 14.81 -6.58
N PRO A 264 -25.79 16.10 -6.30
CA PRO A 264 -25.19 16.51 -5.03
C PRO A 264 -26.07 16.12 -3.83
N GLU A 265 -25.45 15.60 -2.78
CA GLU A 265 -26.08 15.37 -1.47
C GLU A 265 -25.09 15.75 -0.36
N THR A 266 -25.60 16.29 0.76
CA THR A 266 -24.79 16.56 1.95
C THR A 266 -25.09 15.47 2.97
N VAL A 267 -24.06 14.75 3.39
CA VAL A 267 -24.17 13.71 4.42
C VAL A 267 -23.37 14.09 5.65
N GLN A 268 -23.90 13.73 6.81
CA GLN A 268 -23.19 13.87 8.07
C GLN A 268 -22.56 12.51 8.41
N ARG A 269 -21.23 12.48 8.57
CA ARG A 269 -20.49 11.26 8.89
C ARG A 269 -19.88 11.37 10.28
N ASP A 270 -20.71 11.07 11.28
CA ASP A 270 -20.36 11.21 12.70
C ASP A 270 -19.10 10.43 13.13
N LEU A 271 -18.65 9.45 12.33
CA LEU A 271 -17.50 8.59 12.65
C LEU A 271 -16.12 9.18 12.28
N LEU A 272 -16.05 10.24 11.48
CA LEU A 272 -14.79 10.71 10.90
C LEU A 272 -14.49 12.18 11.16
N ASP A 273 -15.51 13.01 11.08
CA ASP A 273 -15.43 14.44 11.27
C ASP A 273 -16.87 14.93 11.46
N ASN A 274 -17.13 15.73 12.49
CA ASN A 274 -18.47 16.31 12.74
C ASN A 274 -18.84 17.39 11.69
N SER A 275 -18.13 17.42 10.58
CA SER A 275 -18.27 18.36 9.48
C SER A 275 -19.11 17.71 8.37
N PRO A 276 -20.17 18.38 7.87
CA PRO A 276 -20.93 17.88 6.73
C PRO A 276 -20.03 17.65 5.51
N GLN A 277 -20.14 16.49 4.87
CA GLN A 277 -19.39 16.15 3.67
C GLN A 277 -20.29 16.25 2.44
N GLN A 278 -19.79 16.90 1.39
CA GLN A 278 -20.46 16.92 0.09
C GLN A 278 -20.11 15.65 -0.69
N ILE A 279 -21.13 14.88 -1.01
CA ILE A 279 -21.02 13.68 -1.82
C ILE A 279 -21.85 13.82 -3.10
N LYS A 280 -21.71 12.85 -4.00
CA LYS A 280 -22.56 12.67 -5.16
C LYS A 280 -23.34 11.37 -5.03
N ILE A 281 -24.57 11.39 -5.49
CA ILE A 281 -25.42 10.20 -5.59
C ILE A 281 -25.59 9.84 -7.05
N ALA A 282 -25.38 8.57 -7.36
CA ALA A 282 -25.73 8.00 -8.66
C ALA A 282 -26.64 6.79 -8.48
N ARG A 283 -27.49 6.54 -9.48
CA ARG A 283 -28.41 5.40 -9.49
C ARG A 283 -28.15 4.55 -10.72
N PHE A 284 -27.84 3.27 -10.51
CA PHE A 284 -27.64 2.29 -11.57
C PHE A 284 -28.27 0.96 -11.18
N ASN A 285 -28.93 0.28 -12.12
CA ASN A 285 -29.47 -1.06 -11.92
C ASN A 285 -30.33 -1.19 -10.63
N ASN A 286 -31.21 -0.21 -10.38
CA ASN A 286 -32.05 -0.11 -9.19
C ASN A 286 -31.31 0.01 -7.84
N GLN A 287 -30.01 0.31 -7.87
CA GLN A 287 -29.19 0.56 -6.69
C GLN A 287 -28.81 2.03 -6.61
N THR A 288 -28.65 2.52 -5.38
CA THR A 288 -28.16 3.87 -5.10
C THR A 288 -26.73 3.79 -4.59
N TYR A 289 -25.86 4.62 -5.14
CA TYR A 289 -24.45 4.66 -4.77
C TYR A 289 -24.08 6.05 -4.31
N GLU A 290 -23.31 6.10 -3.23
CA GLU A 290 -22.62 7.30 -2.79
C GLU A 290 -21.23 7.35 -3.40
N LEU A 291 -20.88 8.47 -4.01
CA LEU A 291 -19.56 8.73 -4.56
C LEU A 291 -18.92 9.89 -3.82
N ASP A 292 -17.66 9.71 -3.43
CA ASP A 292 -16.87 10.72 -2.74
C ASP A 292 -15.48 10.85 -3.38
N THR A 293 -15.00 12.09 -3.43
CA THR A 293 -13.66 12.48 -3.91
C THR A 293 -12.77 13.04 -2.79
N ALA A 294 -13.19 12.94 -1.52
CA ALA A 294 -12.46 13.46 -0.38
C ALA A 294 -11.05 12.86 -0.25
N ASN A 295 -10.13 13.65 0.32
CA ASN A 295 -8.73 13.28 0.53
C ASN A 295 -8.00 12.83 -0.76
N ASN A 296 -8.34 13.46 -1.90
CA ASN A 296 -7.77 13.23 -3.23
C ASN A 296 -8.04 11.84 -3.84
N GLY A 297 -8.90 11.03 -3.25
CA GLY A 297 -9.16 9.67 -3.71
C GLY A 297 -10.60 9.44 -4.14
N ARG A 298 -10.87 8.31 -4.78
CA ARG A 298 -12.20 7.99 -5.35
C ARG A 298 -12.84 6.86 -4.56
N ARG A 299 -13.94 7.14 -3.86
CA ARG A 299 -14.68 6.16 -3.06
C ARG A 299 -16.09 5.97 -3.58
N ILE A 300 -16.55 4.72 -3.65
CA ILE A 300 -17.92 4.34 -3.98
C ILE A 300 -18.47 3.49 -2.83
N VAL A 301 -19.67 3.81 -2.34
CA VAL A 301 -20.37 3.03 -1.32
C VAL A 301 -21.74 2.65 -1.85
N VAL A 302 -22.14 1.39 -1.68
CA VAL A 302 -23.52 0.97 -1.93
C VAL A 302 -24.38 1.45 -0.76
N LYS A 303 -25.39 2.28 -1.04
CA LYS A 303 -26.29 2.80 0.00
C LYS A 303 -27.25 1.68 0.42
N GLU A 304 -27.45 1.52 1.73
CA GLU A 304 -28.36 0.52 2.31
C GLU A 304 -29.84 0.83 2.01
#